data_AF-A0A4Q3WKP7-F1
#
_entry.id   AF-A0A4Q3WKP7-F1
#
_cell.length_a   1.000
_cell.length_b   1.000
_cell.length_c   1.000
_cell.angle_alpha   90.00
_cell.angle_beta   90.00
_cell.angle_gamma   90.00
#
_symmetry.space_group_name_H-M   'P 1'
#
loop_
_entity.id
_entity.type
_entity.pdbx_description
1 polymer ?
#
loop_
_entity_poly.entity_id
_entity_poly.type
_entity_poly.pdbx_seq_one_letter_code
_entity_poly.pdbx_strand_id
1 'polypeptide(L)'
;MRPQWRNLLFLHWEFEPDAVRKLLPEGLELDLFEGRAYVGLVPFEMTNVRPHFVPDLGKFGHFHSRFPELNVRTYVVRDGIPGVWFFSLDAASSLAVLA
;
A
#
# COMPACT_ATOMS: atom_id res chain seq x y z
N MET A 1 19.67 3.99 -8.06
CA MET A 1 18.93 2.74 -7.76
C MET A 1 17.42 3.01 -7.84
N ARG A 2 16.57 2.01 -8.14
CA ARG A 2 15.09 2.17 -8.15
C ARG A 2 14.47 1.30 -7.04
N PRO A 3 13.43 1.77 -6.33
CA PRO A 3 12.69 0.93 -5.38
C PRO A 3 12.16 -0.31 -6.08
N GLN A 4 12.23 -1.45 -5.39
CA GLN A 4 11.74 -2.72 -5.92
C GLN A 4 10.89 -3.41 -4.86
N TRP A 5 9.77 -3.96 -5.30
CA TRP A 5 8.94 -4.86 -4.51
C TRP A 5 9.41 -6.29 -4.72
N ARG A 6 9.62 -7.02 -3.62
CA ARG A 6 10.01 -8.42 -3.62
C ARG A 6 9.04 -9.22 -2.77
N ASN A 7 8.91 -10.51 -3.07
CA ASN A 7 8.11 -11.46 -2.28
C ASN A 7 6.67 -10.96 -2.03
N LEU A 8 6.01 -10.52 -3.11
CA LEU A 8 4.68 -9.93 -3.09
C LEU A 8 3.60 -11.02 -2.96
N LEU A 9 2.72 -10.86 -1.97
CA LEU A 9 1.56 -11.72 -1.77
C LEU A 9 0.29 -10.87 -1.83
N PHE A 10 -0.74 -11.39 -2.49
CA PHE A 10 -2.07 -10.79 -2.52
C PHE A 10 -3.04 -11.73 -1.81
N LEU A 11 -3.70 -11.22 -0.78
CA LEU A 11 -4.78 -11.89 -0.09
C LEU A 11 -6.01 -10.99 -0.14
N HIS A 12 -7.15 -11.54 -0.50
CA HIS A 12 -8.41 -10.79 -0.64
C HIS A 12 -9.53 -11.53 0.07
N TRP A 13 -10.36 -10.78 0.78
CA TRP A 13 -11.58 -11.28 1.39
C TRP A 13 -12.77 -10.45 0.93
N GLU A 14 -13.86 -11.15 0.72
CA GLU A 14 -15.16 -10.56 0.41
C GLU A 14 -15.78 -9.95 1.67
N PHE A 15 -16.36 -8.77 1.52
CA PHE A 15 -17.12 -8.08 2.56
C PHE A 15 -18.43 -7.52 1.99
N GLU A 16 -19.42 -7.37 2.88
CA GLU A 16 -20.64 -6.62 2.57
C GLU A 16 -20.28 -5.15 2.26
N PRO A 17 -20.71 -4.59 1.11
CA PRO A 17 -20.33 -3.24 0.69
C PRO A 17 -20.62 -2.17 1.74
N ASP A 18 -21.76 -2.27 2.43
CA ASP A 18 -22.17 -1.29 3.45
C ASP A 18 -21.25 -1.28 4.67
N ALA A 19 -20.59 -2.40 4.97
CA ALA A 19 -19.62 -2.46 6.07
C ALA A 19 -18.34 -1.70 5.71
N VAL A 20 -17.85 -1.87 4.48
CA VAL A 20 -16.62 -1.21 3.99
C VAL A 20 -16.86 0.28 3.74
N ARG A 21 -18.03 0.66 3.20
CA ARG A 21 -18.35 2.05 2.86
C ARG A 21 -18.31 3.00 4.06
N LYS A 22 -18.68 2.51 5.25
CA LYS A 22 -18.64 3.28 6.51
C LYS A 22 -17.22 3.68 6.94
N LEU A 23 -16.21 3.01 6.39
CA LEU A 23 -14.79 3.26 6.71
C LEU A 23 -14.10 4.14 5.65
N LEU A 24 -14.82 4.51 4.59
CA LEU A 24 -14.27 5.39 3.56
C LEU A 24 -14.47 6.88 3.94
N PRO A 25 -13.50 7.74 3.59
CA PRO A 25 -13.71 9.18 3.65
C PRO A 25 -14.78 9.62 2.63
N GLU A 26 -15.37 10.79 2.87
CA GLU A 26 -16.34 11.38 1.94
C GLU A 26 -15.75 11.59 0.54
N GLY A 27 -16.58 11.38 -0.48
CA GLY A 27 -16.20 11.55 -1.89
C GLY A 27 -15.45 10.35 -2.49
N LEU A 28 -15.30 9.23 -1.77
CA LEU A 28 -14.88 7.96 -2.35
C LEU A 28 -16.06 6.99 -2.46
N GLU A 29 -16.24 6.42 -3.64
CA GLU A 29 -17.21 5.37 -3.90
C GLU A 29 -16.51 4.01 -3.90
N LEU A 30 -17.17 2.96 -3.43
CA LEU A 30 -16.60 1.60 -3.52
C LEU A 30 -16.61 1.13 -4.96
N ASP A 31 -15.49 0.59 -5.40
CA ASP A 31 -15.43 -0.20 -6.63
C ASP A 31 -15.82 -1.64 -6.29
N LEU A 32 -16.97 -2.08 -6.78
CA LEU A 32 -17.55 -3.39 -6.46
C LEU A 32 -17.32 -4.36 -7.61
N PHE A 33 -16.84 -5.54 -7.29
CA PHE A 33 -16.76 -6.65 -8.22
C PHE A 33 -17.95 -7.58 -7.99
N GLU A 34 -18.81 -7.74 -9.00
CA GLU A 34 -20.04 -8.53 -8.92
C GLU A 34 -20.94 -8.15 -7.72
N GLY A 35 -21.00 -6.85 -7.40
CA GLY A 35 -21.78 -6.33 -6.27
C GLY A 35 -21.15 -6.57 -4.90
N ARG A 36 -19.92 -7.10 -4.84
CA ARG A 36 -19.19 -7.37 -3.61
C ARG A 36 -18.01 -6.42 -3.44
N ALA A 37 -17.72 -6.07 -2.18
CA ALA A 37 -16.52 -5.31 -1.84
C ALA A 37 -15.40 -6.26 -1.45
N TYR A 38 -14.16 -5.91 -1.80
CA TYR A 38 -12.99 -6.70 -1.45
C TYR A 38 -11.99 -5.86 -0.67
N VAL A 39 -11.56 -6.38 0.47
CA VAL A 39 -10.43 -5.83 1.22
C VAL A 39 -9.23 -6.73 1.00
N GLY A 40 -8.14 -6.12 0.54
CA GLY A 40 -6.87 -6.76 0.27
C GLY A 40 -5.86 -6.53 1.39
N LEU A 41 -5.15 -7.59 1.76
CA LEU A 41 -3.93 -7.54 2.58
C LEU A 41 -2.75 -7.87 1.67
N VAL A 42 -1.82 -6.93 1.52
CA VAL A 42 -0.70 -7.04 0.58
C VAL A 42 0.62 -6.86 1.31
N PRO A 43 1.20 -7.94 1.87
CA PRO A 43 2.57 -7.92 2.37
C PRO A 43 3.58 -8.01 1.23
N PHE A 44 4.65 -7.23 1.33
CA PHE A 44 5.81 -7.32 0.45
C PHE A 44 7.07 -6.76 1.12
N GLU A 45 8.22 -7.07 0.54
CA GLU A 45 9.48 -6.45 0.93
C GLU A 45 9.81 -5.28 0.01
N MET A 46 10.00 -4.11 0.62
CA MET A 46 10.61 -2.97 -0.04
C MET A 46 12.12 -3.13 -0.05
N THR A 47 12.76 -2.93 -1.20
CA THR A 47 14.22 -2.93 -1.35
C THR A 47 14.71 -1.73 -2.14
N ASN A 48 15.96 -1.31 -1.90
CA ASN A 48 16.58 -0.14 -2.51
C ASN A 48 15.82 1.17 -2.24
N VAL A 49 15.20 1.29 -1.05
CA VAL A 49 14.55 2.52 -0.63
C VAL A 49 15.60 3.50 -0.12
N ARG A 50 15.54 4.73 -0.63
CA ARG A 50 16.45 5.82 -0.27
C ARG A 50 15.62 7.07 0.03
N PRO A 51 15.88 7.79 1.13
CA PRO A 51 15.31 9.12 1.31
C PRO A 51 15.68 10.03 0.13
N HIS A 52 14.78 10.93 -0.27
CA HIS A 52 14.95 11.76 -1.46
C HIS A 52 16.28 12.54 -1.46
N PHE A 53 16.73 13.01 -0.28
CA PHE A 53 17.88 13.92 -0.12
C PHE A 53 19.25 13.26 0.14
N VAL A 54 19.34 11.93 0.29
CA VAL A 54 20.60 11.25 0.66
C VAL A 54 21.30 10.69 -0.57
N PRO A 55 22.52 11.10 -0.99
CA PRO A 55 23.17 10.59 -2.21
C PRO A 55 23.21 9.05 -2.35
N ASP A 56 23.16 8.55 -3.58
CA ASP A 56 23.17 7.10 -3.87
C ASP A 56 24.63 6.66 -3.78
N LEU A 57 25.03 6.22 -2.58
CA LEU A 57 26.41 5.80 -2.30
C LEU A 57 26.70 4.37 -2.82
N GLY A 58 25.78 3.76 -3.58
CA GLY A 58 25.97 2.45 -4.21
C GLY A 58 26.38 1.38 -3.19
N LYS A 59 27.36 0.54 -3.55
CA LYS A 59 27.88 -0.58 -2.71
C LYS A 59 28.62 -0.14 -1.43
N PHE A 60 28.92 1.16 -1.29
CA PHE A 60 29.58 1.73 -0.11
C PHE A 60 28.59 2.40 0.85
N GLY A 61 27.32 2.53 0.44
CA GLY A 61 26.26 3.04 1.29
C GLY A 61 25.63 1.91 2.10
N HIS A 62 25.84 1.90 3.42
CA HIS A 62 25.13 1.02 4.36
C HIS A 62 23.61 1.30 4.46
N PHE A 63 23.08 2.22 3.64
CA PHE A 63 21.66 2.61 3.62
C PHE A 63 20.86 1.84 2.55
N HIS A 64 21.08 0.54 2.42
CA HIS A 64 20.08 -0.31 1.76
C HIS A 64 18.95 -0.57 2.73
N SER A 65 17.97 0.34 2.77
CA SER A 65 16.74 0.11 3.54
C SER A 65 15.94 -1.00 2.86
N ARG A 66 16.02 -2.20 3.45
CA ARG A 66 15.11 -3.30 3.19
C ARG A 66 14.19 -3.47 4.39
N PHE A 67 12.89 -3.39 4.17
CA PHE A 67 11.91 -3.60 5.22
C PHE A 67 10.64 -4.22 4.66
N PRO A 68 9.93 -5.05 5.44
CA PRO A 68 8.58 -5.47 5.09
C PRO A 68 7.61 -4.29 5.19
N GLU A 69 6.72 -4.22 4.21
CA GLU A 69 5.58 -3.31 4.13
C GLU A 69 4.30 -4.13 4.01
N LEU A 70 3.21 -3.65 4.60
CA LEU A 70 1.92 -4.30 4.63
C LEU A 70 0.83 -3.29 4.34
N ASN A 71 0.05 -3.57 3.30
CA ASN A 71 -1.03 -2.68 2.87
C ASN A 71 -2.37 -3.33 3.16
N VAL A 72 -3.19 -2.69 3.97
CA VAL A 72 -4.61 -3.04 4.13
C VAL A 72 -5.42 -2.06 3.29
N ARG A 73 -6.08 -2.54 2.23
CA ARG A 73 -6.69 -1.65 1.23
C ARG A 73 -8.00 -2.17 0.65
N THR A 74 -8.81 -1.28 0.13
CA THR A 74 -10.00 -1.60 -0.69
C THR A 74 -9.93 -0.87 -2.03
N TYR A 75 -10.79 -1.27 -2.97
CA TYR A 75 -10.94 -0.65 -4.27
C TYR A 75 -12.00 0.45 -4.22
N VAL A 76 -11.70 1.59 -4.85
CA VAL A 76 -12.57 2.77 -4.85
C VAL A 76 -12.59 3.43 -6.22
N VAL A 77 -13.65 4.18 -6.50
CA VAL A 77 -13.74 5.09 -7.64
C VAL A 77 -13.96 6.49 -7.10
N ARG A 78 -13.30 7.47 -7.73
CA ARG A 78 -13.56 8.90 -7.50
C ARG A 78 -13.69 9.59 -8.83
N ASP A 79 -14.81 10.27 -9.07
CA ASP A 79 -15.05 11.01 -10.31
C ASP A 79 -14.84 10.16 -11.58
N GLY A 80 -15.21 8.87 -11.52
CA GLY A 80 -15.02 7.89 -12.60
C GLY A 80 -13.60 7.33 -12.73
N ILE A 81 -12.68 7.70 -11.84
CA ILE A 81 -11.27 7.24 -11.85
C ILE A 81 -11.09 6.11 -10.83
N PRO A 82 -10.70 4.90 -11.26
CA PRO A 82 -10.41 3.79 -10.34
C PRO A 82 -9.17 4.04 -9.49
N GLY A 83 -9.19 3.56 -8.26
CA GLY A 83 -8.09 3.69 -7.31
C GLY A 83 -8.14 2.66 -6.18
N VAL A 84 -7.18 2.78 -5.27
CA VAL A 84 -7.15 2.01 -4.04
C VAL A 84 -7.13 2.95 -2.85
N TRP A 85 -7.90 2.62 -1.83
CA TRP A 85 -7.89 3.30 -0.55
C TRP A 85 -7.15 2.43 0.46
N PHE A 86 -6.16 2.99 1.15
CA PHE A 86 -5.42 2.30 2.20
C PHE A 86 -6.08 2.59 3.56
N PHE A 87 -6.57 1.55 4.22
CA PHE A 87 -6.98 1.63 5.63
C PHE A 87 -5.76 1.73 6.54
N SER A 88 -4.71 0.98 6.22
CA SER A 88 -3.39 1.11 6.83
C SER A 88 -2.29 0.85 5.81
N LEU A 89 -1.14 1.47 6.09
CA LEU A 89 0.11 1.32 5.36
C LEU A 89 1.21 1.15 6.41
N ASP A 90 1.53 -0.10 6.72
CA ASP A 90 2.44 -0.43 7.81
C ASP A 90 3.82 -0.75 7.26
N ALA A 91 4.86 -0.11 7.79
CA ALA A 91 6.25 -0.34 7.39
C ALA A 91 7.12 -0.62 8.61
N ALA A 92 7.94 -1.68 8.56
CA ALA A 92 8.87 -2.00 9.64
C ALA A 92 10.16 -1.15 9.57
N SER A 93 10.01 0.15 9.35
CA SER A 93 11.09 1.14 9.28
C SER A 93 10.56 2.49 9.77
N SER A 94 11.06 2.97 10.90
CA SER A 94 10.66 4.27 11.46
C SER A 94 10.93 5.42 10.49
N LEU A 95 12.01 5.34 9.72
CA LEU A 95 12.34 6.33 8.70
C LEU A 95 11.35 6.30 7.52
N ALA A 96 10.84 5.11 7.15
CA ALA A 96 9.86 5.00 6.07
C ALA A 96 8.47 5.48 6.51
N VAL A 97 8.12 5.32 7.79
CA VAL A 97 6.87 5.83 8.36
C VAL A 97 6.87 7.36 8.48
N LEU A 98 8.03 7.98 8.69
CA LEU A 98 8.16 9.43 8.87
C LEU A 98 8.30 10.22 7.56
N ALA A 99 8.61 9.56 6.46
CA ALA A 99 8.92 10.18 5.17
C ALA A 99 7.67 10.41 4.31
#